data_AF-A0A7T5RPX6-F1
#
_entry.id   AF-A0A7T5RPX6-F1
#
_cell.length_a   1.000
_cell.length_b   1.000
_cell.length_c   1.000
_cell.angle_alpha   90.00
_cell.angle_beta   90.00
_cell.angle_gamma   90.00
#
_symmetry.space_group_name_H-M   'P 1'
#
loop_
_entity.id
_entity.type
_entity.pdbx_description
1 polymer ?
#
loop_
_entity_poly.entity_id
_entity_poly.type
_entity_poly.pdbx_seq_one_letter_code
_entity_poly.pdbx_strand_id
1 'polypeptide(L)'
;MELSEMLVGLYSKRLVKVNHSALELVCARALVKKGYEVKVEHRLDSSHVCDVMGERGDGELIVEIETGFIPPEAALEPARYARSRVASKIARYSRFAGKFALGTTPSYVLDYPEFFIRPPSTRTEAEARTVKELTDFVYSRPPISIEELINSRLHSIFVIDVDSATTSEVDPEAYRDTASGFLGRNPAVKA
;
A
#
# COMPACT_ATOMS: atom_id res chain seq x y z
N MET A 1 13.73 -12.48 24.13
CA MET A 1 13.92 -11.06 23.82
C MET A 1 12.68 -10.61 23.07
N GLU A 2 11.93 -9.68 23.65
CA GLU A 2 10.70 -9.18 23.04
C GLU A 2 11.05 -8.41 21.75
N LEU A 3 10.24 -8.58 20.70
CA LEU A 3 10.44 -7.93 19.39
C LEU A 3 10.49 -6.39 19.51
N SER A 4 9.76 -5.85 20.49
CA SER A 4 9.72 -4.43 20.84
C SER A 4 11.09 -3.90 21.31
N GLU A 5 11.81 -4.64 22.15
CA GLU A 5 13.14 -4.26 22.64
C GLU A 5 14.17 -4.22 21.50
N MET A 6 14.06 -5.16 20.57
CA MET A 6 14.90 -5.20 19.37
C MET A 6 14.65 -3.99 18.46
N LEU A 7 13.39 -3.62 18.23
CA LEU A 7 13.02 -2.45 17.44
C LEU A 7 13.52 -1.14 18.06
N VAL A 8 13.36 -0.98 19.37
CA VAL A 8 13.87 0.19 20.11
C VAL A 8 15.40 0.26 20.02
N GLY A 9 16.07 -0.89 20.10
CA GLY A 9 17.52 -1.01 19.91
C GLY A 9 17.98 -0.62 18.50
N LEU A 10 17.26 -1.01 17.45
CA LEU A 10 17.57 -0.63 16.06
C LEU A 10 17.32 0.87 15.81
N TYR A 11 16.27 1.43 16.43
CA TYR A 11 15.97 2.85 16.33
C TYR A 11 17.03 3.75 16.95
N SER A 12 17.48 3.42 18.16
CA SER A 12 18.52 4.20 18.84
C SER A 12 19.82 4.23 18.04
N LYS A 13 20.06 3.21 17.20
CA LYS A 13 21.16 3.13 16.23
C LYS A 13 20.86 3.76 14.88
N ARG A 14 19.66 4.34 14.69
CA ARG A 14 19.13 4.93 13.45
C ARG A 14 19.08 3.94 12.27
N LEU A 15 18.94 2.65 12.57
CA LEU A 15 18.91 1.58 11.57
C LEU A 15 17.52 1.36 10.99
N VAL A 16 16.46 1.88 11.62
CA VAL A 16 15.06 1.69 11.19
C VAL A 16 14.21 2.94 11.42
N LYS A 17 13.17 3.13 10.58
CA LYS A 17 12.08 4.08 10.84
C LYS A 17 11.01 3.37 11.68
N VAL A 18 11.08 3.49 13.00
CA VAL A 18 10.26 2.73 13.97
C VAL A 18 8.79 2.63 13.60
N ASN A 19 8.17 3.72 13.18
CA ASN A 19 6.73 3.71 12.88
C ASN A 19 6.40 2.75 11.72
N HIS A 20 7.23 2.74 10.68
CA HIS A 20 7.05 1.87 9.51
C HIS A 20 7.41 0.42 9.87
N SER A 21 8.56 0.20 10.52
CA SER A 21 8.99 -1.15 10.92
C SER A 21 8.08 -1.81 11.97
N ALA A 22 7.44 -1.04 12.84
CA ALA A 22 6.45 -1.57 13.77
C ALA A 22 5.20 -2.07 13.02
N LEU A 23 4.72 -1.32 12.02
CA LEU A 23 3.60 -1.74 11.16
C LEU A 23 3.95 -3.01 10.37
N GLU A 24 5.15 -3.09 9.80
CA GLU A 24 5.66 -4.28 9.10
C GLU A 24 5.59 -5.52 9.98
N LEU A 25 6.06 -5.41 11.21
CA LEU A 25 6.11 -6.56 12.13
C LEU A 25 4.75 -6.98 12.65
N VAL A 26 3.84 -6.04 12.91
CA VAL A 26 2.46 -6.37 13.31
C VAL A 26 1.73 -7.04 12.15
N CYS A 27 1.90 -6.52 10.92
CA CYS A 27 1.38 -7.14 9.70
C CYS A 27 1.95 -8.55 9.49
N ALA A 28 3.27 -8.70 9.59
CA ALA A 28 3.96 -9.98 9.44
C ALA A 28 3.46 -11.00 10.46
N ARG A 29 3.32 -10.61 11.73
CA ARG A 29 2.74 -11.47 12.79
C ARG A 29 1.32 -11.92 12.43
N ALA A 30 0.48 -11.03 11.90
CA ALA A 30 -0.88 -11.38 11.50
C ALA A 30 -0.89 -12.40 10.34
N LEU A 31 0.01 -12.26 9.38
CA LEU A 31 0.16 -13.19 8.26
C LEU A 31 0.71 -14.56 8.72
N VAL A 32 1.71 -14.60 9.61
CA VAL A 32 2.21 -15.85 10.20
C VAL A 32 1.08 -16.61 10.90
N LYS A 33 0.23 -15.91 11.66
CA LYS A 33 -0.95 -16.52 12.30
C LYS A 33 -1.98 -17.08 11.31
N LYS A 34 -2.04 -16.54 10.09
CA LYS A 34 -2.86 -17.04 8.97
C LYS A 34 -2.18 -18.17 8.19
N GLY A 35 -1.01 -18.64 8.62
CA GLY A 35 -0.26 -19.73 8.02
C GLY A 35 0.58 -19.34 6.81
N TYR A 36 0.95 -18.08 6.68
CA TYR A 36 1.92 -17.63 5.66
C TYR A 36 3.35 -17.79 6.18
N GLU A 37 4.27 -18.15 5.30
CA GLU A 37 5.70 -17.87 5.46
C GLU A 37 5.94 -16.41 5.10
N VAL A 38 6.61 -15.66 5.97
CA VAL A 38 6.69 -14.19 5.84
C VAL A 38 8.13 -13.71 5.75
N LYS A 39 8.39 -12.79 4.81
CA LYS A 39 9.64 -12.06 4.64
C LYS A 39 9.34 -10.57 4.73
N VAL A 40 10.10 -9.84 5.55
CA VAL A 40 10.02 -8.37 5.68
C VAL A 40 11.17 -7.75 4.90
N GLU A 41 10.94 -6.61 4.25
CA GLU A 41 11.88 -5.95 3.34
C GLU A 41 12.43 -6.92 2.27
N HIS A 42 11.52 -7.65 1.60
CA HIS A 42 11.88 -8.66 0.64
C HIS A 42 12.24 -8.06 -0.73
N ARG A 43 13.43 -8.40 -1.24
CA ARG A 43 13.88 -7.98 -2.56
C ARG A 43 13.16 -8.76 -3.66
N LEU A 44 12.39 -8.06 -4.48
CA LEU A 44 11.63 -8.61 -5.61
C LEU A 44 12.45 -8.65 -6.89
N ASP A 45 13.24 -7.60 -7.13
CA ASP A 45 14.16 -7.51 -8.27
C ASP A 45 15.39 -6.65 -7.95
N SER A 46 16.13 -6.22 -8.99
CA SER A 46 17.32 -5.37 -8.84
C SER A 46 17.05 -4.01 -8.16
N SER A 47 15.82 -3.51 -8.24
CA SER A 47 15.41 -2.15 -7.86
C SER A 47 14.25 -2.08 -6.87
N HIS A 48 13.46 -3.14 -6.71
CA HIS A 48 12.26 -3.18 -5.89
C HIS A 48 12.48 -4.06 -4.66
N VAL A 49 12.20 -3.49 -3.50
CA VAL A 49 12.07 -4.18 -2.21
C VAL A 49 10.65 -3.88 -1.73
N CYS A 50 9.88 -4.92 -1.40
CA CYS A 50 8.57 -4.74 -0.81
C CYS A 50 8.62 -4.83 0.71
N ASP A 51 7.67 -4.17 1.36
CA ASP A 51 7.63 -4.07 2.82
C ASP A 51 7.37 -5.44 3.48
N VAL A 52 6.31 -6.15 3.06
CA VAL A 52 6.01 -7.51 3.57
C VAL A 52 5.58 -8.43 2.44
N MET A 53 6.25 -9.57 2.31
CA MET A 53 5.91 -10.68 1.40
C MET A 53 5.41 -11.87 2.23
N GLY A 54 4.27 -12.44 1.86
CA GLY A 54 3.70 -13.65 2.43
C GLY A 54 3.52 -14.74 1.36
N GLU A 55 3.99 -15.93 1.65
CA GLU A 55 3.85 -17.12 0.79
C GLU A 55 2.99 -18.17 1.49
N ARG A 56 1.99 -18.72 0.81
CA ARG A 56 1.16 -19.80 1.33
C ARG A 56 0.67 -20.72 0.22
N GLY A 57 1.18 -21.95 0.20
CA GLY A 57 1.01 -22.85 -0.95
C GLY A 57 1.67 -22.24 -2.19
N ASP A 58 0.97 -22.28 -3.33
CA ASP A 58 1.43 -21.65 -4.57
C ASP A 58 1.06 -20.15 -4.69
N GLY A 59 0.53 -19.55 -3.62
CA GLY A 59 0.05 -18.18 -3.60
C GLY A 59 1.02 -17.21 -2.92
N GLU A 60 1.23 -16.07 -3.56
CA GLU A 60 2.03 -14.96 -3.05
C GLU A 60 1.15 -13.74 -2.74
N LEU A 61 1.46 -13.07 -1.63
CA LEU A 61 0.85 -11.82 -1.19
C LEU A 61 1.94 -10.79 -0.90
N ILE A 62 1.87 -9.63 -1.54
CA ILE A 62 2.65 -8.46 -1.16
C ILE A 62 1.74 -7.50 -0.38
N VAL A 63 2.24 -6.97 0.74
CA VAL A 63 1.62 -5.88 1.49
C VAL A 63 2.59 -4.70 1.52
N GLU A 64 2.23 -3.61 0.85
CA GLU A 64 2.97 -2.35 0.88
C GLU A 64 2.39 -1.40 1.92
N ILE A 65 3.20 -0.94 2.86
CA ILE A 65 2.77 -0.15 4.02
C ILE A 65 2.89 1.35 3.74
N GLU A 66 1.86 2.08 4.13
CA GLU A 66 1.79 3.54 4.08
C GLU A 66 1.51 4.10 5.46
N THR A 67 2.32 5.09 5.85
CA THR A 67 2.27 5.73 7.17
C THR A 67 1.60 7.10 7.14
N GLY A 68 1.24 7.59 5.95
CA GLY A 68 0.72 8.95 5.75
C GLY A 68 1.79 10.05 5.84
N PHE A 69 3.07 9.71 5.84
CA PHE A 69 4.15 10.71 5.87
C PHE A 69 4.15 11.57 4.60
N ILE A 70 4.04 12.88 4.78
CA ILE A 70 4.15 13.89 3.73
C ILE A 70 5.46 14.66 3.92
N PRO A 71 6.36 14.66 2.92
CA PRO A 71 7.60 15.42 3.02
C PRO A 71 7.34 16.94 2.84
N PRO A 72 8.20 17.83 3.38
CA PRO A 72 8.00 19.27 3.31
C PRO A 72 7.79 19.81 1.88
N GLU A 73 8.44 19.22 0.89
CA GLU A 73 8.34 19.62 -0.53
C GLU A 73 6.92 19.42 -1.09
N ALA A 74 6.13 18.53 -0.49
CA ALA A 74 4.75 18.24 -0.86
C ALA A 74 3.72 18.98 0.01
N ALA A 75 4.14 19.89 0.89
CA ALA A 75 3.26 20.55 1.86
C ALA A 75 2.12 21.37 1.25
N LEU A 76 2.28 21.86 0.01
CA LEU A 76 1.26 22.64 -0.70
C LEU A 76 0.18 21.76 -1.35
N GLU A 77 0.49 20.50 -1.65
CA GLU A 77 -0.44 19.55 -2.28
C GLU A 77 -0.42 18.16 -1.58
N PRO A 78 -0.62 18.09 -0.26
CA PRO A 78 -0.38 16.87 0.53
C PRO A 78 -1.30 15.71 0.14
N ALA A 79 -2.58 16.00 -0.14
CA ALA A 79 -3.55 14.99 -0.56
C ALA A 79 -3.19 14.40 -1.94
N ARG A 80 -2.74 15.24 -2.88
CA ARG A 80 -2.33 14.79 -4.21
C ARG A 80 -1.06 13.94 -4.13
N TYR A 81 -0.09 14.37 -3.31
CA TYR A 81 1.14 13.60 -3.07
C TYR A 81 0.82 12.22 -2.49
N ALA A 82 0.02 12.16 -1.42
CA ALA A 82 -0.41 10.91 -0.80
C ALA A 82 -1.07 9.97 -1.82
N ARG A 83 -2.05 10.47 -2.56
CA ARG A 83 -2.78 9.69 -3.57
C ARG A 83 -1.85 9.20 -4.70
N SER A 84 -0.91 10.03 -5.13
CA SER A 84 0.08 9.68 -6.16
C SER A 84 1.05 8.60 -5.69
N ARG A 85 1.52 8.70 -4.44
CA ARG A 85 2.41 7.72 -3.81
C ARG A 85 1.73 6.35 -3.72
N VAL A 86 0.50 6.32 -3.21
CA VAL A 86 -0.30 5.10 -3.11
C VAL A 86 -0.54 4.48 -4.50
N ALA A 87 -0.96 5.30 -5.48
CA ALA A 87 -1.14 4.84 -6.85
C ALA A 87 0.14 4.24 -7.46
N SER A 88 1.28 4.88 -7.21
CA SER A 88 2.58 4.41 -7.68
C SER A 88 2.99 3.09 -7.05
N LYS A 89 2.71 2.89 -5.75
CA LYS A 89 2.95 1.62 -5.07
C LYS A 89 2.11 0.49 -5.67
N ILE A 90 0.80 0.71 -5.84
CA ILE A 90 -0.08 -0.29 -6.44
C ILE A 90 0.44 -0.69 -7.82
N ALA A 91 0.72 0.29 -8.68
CA ALA A 91 1.17 0.05 -10.04
C ALA A 91 2.52 -0.68 -10.12
N ARG A 92 3.49 -0.32 -9.28
CA ARG A 92 4.85 -0.89 -9.34
C ARG A 92 4.93 -2.28 -8.74
N TYR A 93 4.22 -2.52 -7.64
CA TYR A 93 4.43 -3.72 -6.82
C TYR A 93 3.42 -4.83 -7.08
N SER A 94 2.19 -4.50 -7.51
CA SER A 94 1.14 -5.53 -7.68
C SER A 94 1.47 -6.58 -8.75
N ARG A 95 2.34 -6.28 -9.71
CA ARG A 95 2.80 -7.23 -10.73
C ARG A 95 3.69 -8.37 -10.21
N PHE A 96 4.22 -8.24 -8.98
CA PHE A 96 5.15 -9.22 -8.41
C PHE A 96 4.46 -10.28 -7.54
N ALA A 97 3.14 -10.24 -7.39
CA ALA A 97 2.42 -11.24 -6.60
C ALA A 97 1.02 -11.48 -7.14
N GLY A 98 0.51 -12.70 -6.93
CA GLY A 98 -0.87 -13.05 -7.28
C GLY A 98 -1.92 -12.25 -6.48
N LYS A 99 -1.54 -11.76 -5.30
CA LYS A 99 -2.34 -10.79 -4.52
C LYS A 99 -1.46 -9.64 -4.05
N PHE A 100 -2.05 -8.45 -4.09
CA PHE A 100 -1.41 -7.22 -3.65
C PHE A 100 -2.34 -6.46 -2.71
N ALA A 101 -1.79 -6.01 -1.59
CA ALA A 101 -2.50 -5.25 -0.58
C ALA A 101 -1.72 -4.00 -0.17
N LEU A 102 -2.46 -3.04 0.37
CA LEU A 102 -1.86 -1.90 1.08
C LEU A 102 -2.04 -2.09 2.59
N GLY A 103 -1.01 -1.80 3.37
CA GLY A 103 -1.07 -1.65 4.81
C GLY A 103 -1.17 -0.18 5.20
N THR A 104 -2.01 0.16 6.18
CA THR A 104 -2.09 1.52 6.75
C THR A 104 -2.32 1.46 8.25
N THR A 105 -2.05 2.58 8.93
CA THR A 105 -2.41 2.80 10.33
C THR A 105 -3.84 3.37 10.46
N PRO A 106 -4.58 3.09 11.56
CA PRO A 106 -5.86 3.73 11.86
C PRO A 106 -5.84 5.26 11.84
N SER A 107 -4.68 5.87 12.10
CA SER A 107 -4.50 7.33 12.12
C SER A 107 -4.39 7.97 10.72
N TYR A 108 -4.37 7.17 9.65
CA TYR A 108 -4.20 7.63 8.28
C TYR A 108 -5.26 7.05 7.35
N VAL A 109 -6.03 7.94 6.72
CA VAL A 109 -7.01 7.57 5.69
C VAL A 109 -6.28 7.38 4.36
N LEU A 110 -6.28 6.14 3.86
CA LEU A 110 -5.75 5.82 2.54
C LEU A 110 -6.65 6.39 1.44
N ASP A 111 -6.03 7.02 0.45
CA ASP A 111 -6.69 7.46 -0.76
C ASP A 111 -6.02 6.86 -2.00
N TYR A 112 -6.81 6.19 -2.83
CA TYR A 112 -6.35 5.57 -4.07
C TYR A 112 -7.37 5.73 -5.21
N PRO A 113 -6.92 5.71 -6.47
CA PRO A 113 -7.82 5.65 -7.62
C PRO A 113 -8.68 4.39 -7.64
N GLU A 114 -9.99 4.56 -7.85
CA GLU A 114 -10.94 3.47 -8.12
C GLU A 114 -10.52 2.60 -9.32
N PHE A 115 -9.74 3.20 -10.23
CA PHE A 115 -9.10 2.51 -11.33
C PHE A 115 -8.47 1.17 -10.91
N PHE A 116 -7.81 1.09 -9.75
CA PHE A 116 -7.09 -0.12 -9.31
C PHE A 116 -7.97 -1.21 -8.68
N ILE A 117 -9.22 -0.92 -8.33
CA ILE A 117 -10.15 -1.91 -7.74
C ILE A 117 -11.07 -2.55 -8.78
N ARG A 118 -11.30 -1.86 -9.91
CA ARG A 118 -12.07 -2.43 -11.05
C ARG A 118 -11.27 -3.52 -11.77
N PRO A 119 -11.91 -4.53 -12.40
CA PRO A 119 -11.20 -5.50 -13.23
C PRO A 119 -10.40 -4.85 -14.38
N PRO A 120 -9.21 -5.34 -14.76
CA PRO A 120 -8.43 -4.80 -15.89
C PRO A 120 -9.23 -4.68 -17.20
N SER A 121 -10.11 -5.63 -17.47
CA SER A 121 -10.93 -5.67 -18.70
C SER A 121 -11.96 -4.55 -18.83
N THR A 122 -12.28 -3.83 -17.76
CA THR A 122 -13.25 -2.72 -17.79
C THR A 122 -12.58 -1.34 -17.80
N ARG A 123 -11.24 -1.31 -17.84
CA ARG A 123 -10.46 -0.08 -17.81
C ARG A 123 -10.10 0.36 -19.22
N THR A 124 -10.06 1.67 -19.43
CA THR A 124 -9.68 2.26 -20.72
C THR A 124 -8.27 2.85 -20.68
N GLU A 125 -7.65 2.96 -21.85
CA GLU A 125 -6.37 3.63 -22.01
C GLU A 125 -6.42 5.11 -21.56
N ALA A 126 -7.54 5.78 -21.80
CA ALA A 126 -7.73 7.18 -21.39
C ALA A 126 -7.72 7.32 -19.86
N GLU A 127 -8.40 6.45 -19.13
CA GLU A 127 -8.35 6.42 -17.66
C GLU A 127 -6.94 6.09 -17.15
N ALA A 128 -6.25 5.15 -17.81
CA ALA A 128 -4.88 4.80 -17.46
C ALA A 128 -3.92 5.99 -17.65
N ARG A 129 -4.13 6.83 -18.68
CA ARG A 129 -3.36 8.08 -18.87
C ARG A 129 -3.60 9.08 -17.74
N THR A 130 -4.84 9.23 -17.27
CA THR A 130 -5.14 10.07 -16.09
C THR A 130 -4.41 9.56 -14.84
N VAL A 131 -4.39 8.24 -14.62
CA VAL A 131 -3.64 7.66 -13.49
C VAL A 131 -2.14 7.83 -13.68
N LYS A 132 -1.63 7.74 -14.92
CA LYS A 132 -0.24 7.96 -15.24
C LYS A 132 0.22 9.37 -14.88
N GLU A 133 -0.56 10.39 -15.24
CA GLU A 133 -0.29 11.79 -14.85
C GLU A 133 -0.23 11.94 -13.33
N LEU A 134 -1.10 11.23 -12.61
CA LEU A 134 -1.06 11.19 -11.15
C LEU A 134 0.22 10.54 -10.64
N THR A 135 0.66 9.39 -11.16
CA THR A 135 1.88 8.71 -10.69
C THR A 135 3.17 9.45 -11.05
N ASP A 136 3.21 10.06 -12.24
CA ASP A 136 4.38 10.80 -12.73
C ASP A 136 4.64 12.09 -11.92
N PHE A 137 3.65 12.57 -11.17
CA PHE A 137 3.77 13.69 -10.21
C PHE A 137 4.84 13.43 -9.12
N VAL A 138 4.92 12.20 -8.60
CA VAL A 138 5.89 11.84 -7.54
C VAL A 138 7.02 10.98 -8.06
N TYR A 139 6.76 10.06 -9.00
CA TYR A 139 7.75 9.09 -9.47
C TYR A 139 7.73 8.96 -10.99
N SER A 140 8.48 9.82 -11.69
CA SER A 140 8.67 9.73 -13.14
C SER A 140 9.78 8.77 -13.57
N ARG A 141 10.56 8.21 -12.61
CA ARG A 141 11.72 7.35 -12.90
C ARG A 141 11.82 6.16 -11.93
N PRO A 142 11.83 4.91 -12.42
CA PRO A 142 11.56 4.50 -13.80
C PRO A 142 10.09 4.75 -14.17
N PRO A 143 9.77 5.08 -15.43
CA PRO A 143 8.41 5.36 -15.85
C PRO A 143 7.54 4.10 -15.75
N ILE A 144 6.29 4.27 -15.31
CA ILE A 144 5.28 3.21 -15.34
C ILE A 144 4.57 3.27 -16.69
N SER A 145 4.49 2.13 -17.37
CA SER A 145 3.79 1.97 -18.64
C SER A 145 2.27 1.95 -18.47
N ILE A 146 1.54 2.24 -19.55
CA ILE A 146 0.08 2.17 -19.56
C ILE A 146 -0.40 0.73 -19.33
N GLU A 147 0.32 -0.26 -19.87
CA GLU A 147 0.02 -1.68 -19.67
C GLU A 147 0.18 -2.10 -18.21
N GLU A 148 1.26 -1.69 -17.54
CA GLU A 148 1.45 -1.94 -16.10
C GLU A 148 0.30 -1.34 -15.28
N LEU A 149 -0.13 -0.11 -15.60
CA LEU A 149 -1.27 0.51 -14.95
C LEU A 149 -2.55 -0.31 -15.16
N ILE A 150 -2.90 -0.64 -16.41
CA ILE A 150 -4.12 -1.39 -16.74
C ILE A 150 -4.18 -2.73 -16.01
N ASN A 151 -3.05 -3.43 -15.85
CA ASN A 151 -3.02 -4.75 -15.23
C ASN A 151 -2.87 -4.72 -13.70
N SER A 152 -2.41 -3.62 -13.12
CA SER A 152 -2.20 -3.50 -11.67
C SER A 152 -3.50 -3.57 -10.87
N ARG A 153 -3.48 -4.20 -9.68
CA ARG A 153 -4.71 -4.42 -8.91
C ARG A 153 -4.47 -4.35 -7.40
N LEU A 154 -5.37 -3.66 -6.72
CA LEU A 154 -5.46 -3.67 -5.26
C LEU A 154 -6.51 -4.70 -4.83
N HIS A 155 -6.10 -5.67 -4.02
CA HIS A 155 -6.94 -6.80 -3.62
C HIS A 155 -7.48 -6.67 -2.19
N SER A 156 -6.69 -6.11 -1.27
CA SER A 156 -7.06 -5.96 0.14
C SER A 156 -6.40 -4.72 0.75
N ILE A 157 -6.97 -4.23 1.84
CA ILE A 157 -6.37 -3.22 2.70
C ILE A 157 -6.20 -3.79 4.10
N PHE A 158 -5.00 -3.67 4.65
CA PHE A 158 -4.64 -4.09 5.99
C PHE A 158 -4.62 -2.84 6.88
N VAL A 159 -5.58 -2.72 7.78
CA VAL A 159 -5.56 -1.70 8.84
C VAL A 159 -4.79 -2.28 10.02
N ILE A 160 -3.61 -1.75 10.27
CA ILE A 160 -2.61 -2.27 11.21
C ILE A 160 -2.56 -1.34 12.42
N ASP A 161 -3.04 -1.82 13.56
CA ASP A 161 -2.99 -1.09 14.82
C ASP A 161 -1.80 -1.62 15.64
N VAL A 162 -0.77 -0.79 15.77
CA VAL A 162 0.43 -1.12 16.52
C VAL A 162 0.17 -1.15 18.02
N ASP A 163 -0.72 -0.29 18.53
CA ASP A 163 -0.99 -0.16 19.96
C ASP A 163 -1.68 -1.41 20.51
N SER A 164 -2.64 -1.95 19.75
CA SER A 164 -3.29 -3.24 20.09
C SER A 164 -2.56 -4.46 19.50
N ALA A 165 -1.52 -4.25 18.69
CA ALA A 165 -0.84 -5.27 17.90
C ALA A 165 -1.84 -6.14 17.11
N THR A 166 -2.83 -5.51 16.47
CA THR A 166 -3.86 -6.18 15.66
C THR A 166 -3.80 -5.74 14.22
N THR A 167 -4.40 -6.55 13.34
CA THR A 167 -4.52 -6.22 11.92
C THR A 167 -5.85 -6.72 11.40
N SER A 168 -6.59 -5.82 10.75
CA SER A 168 -7.86 -6.10 10.11
C SER A 168 -7.68 -6.05 8.60
N GLU A 169 -8.15 -7.06 7.89
CA GLU A 169 -8.17 -7.08 6.43
C GLU A 169 -9.55 -6.62 5.94
N VAL A 170 -9.56 -5.63 5.05
CA VAL A 170 -10.75 -4.95 4.55
C VAL A 170 -10.76 -5.00 3.03
N ASP A 171 -11.93 -5.23 2.46
CA ASP A 171 -12.13 -5.11 1.02
C ASP A 171 -11.89 -3.65 0.56
N PRO A 172 -11.18 -3.41 -0.56
CA PRO A 172 -10.89 -2.06 -1.03
C PRO A 172 -12.16 -1.23 -1.34
N GLU A 173 -13.19 -1.82 -1.94
CA GLU A 173 -14.43 -1.08 -2.23
C GLU A 173 -15.11 -0.64 -0.92
N ALA A 174 -15.23 -1.55 0.06
CA ALA A 174 -15.79 -1.24 1.36
C ALA A 174 -14.98 -0.18 2.14
N TYR A 175 -13.64 -0.24 2.06
CA TYR A 175 -12.77 0.77 2.67
C TYR A 175 -13.00 2.14 2.02
N ARG A 176 -13.01 2.20 0.68
CA ARG A 176 -13.21 3.43 -0.08
C ARG A 176 -14.55 4.06 0.27
N ASP A 177 -15.61 3.28 0.33
CA ASP A 177 -16.95 3.78 0.67
C ASP A 177 -17.01 4.37 2.08
N THR A 178 -16.31 3.76 3.04
CA THR A 178 -16.17 4.31 4.40
C THR A 178 -15.32 5.59 4.42
N ALA A 179 -14.20 5.60 3.69
CA ALA A 179 -13.27 6.73 3.61
C ALA A 179 -13.85 7.93 2.83
N SER A 180 -14.79 7.68 1.93
CA SER A 180 -15.37 8.62 0.97
C SER A 180 -15.89 9.92 1.60
N GLY A 181 -16.53 9.80 2.78
CA GLY A 181 -17.08 10.92 3.53
C GLY A 181 -16.00 11.87 4.07
N PHE A 182 -14.83 11.35 4.41
CA PHE A 182 -13.69 12.15 4.87
C PHE A 182 -12.94 12.79 3.70
N LEU A 183 -12.89 12.10 2.55
CA LEU A 183 -12.15 12.54 1.37
C LEU A 183 -12.94 13.54 0.49
N GLY A 184 -14.17 13.89 0.89
CA GLY A 184 -15.05 14.78 0.12
C GLY A 184 -15.46 14.19 -1.24
N ARG A 185 -15.39 12.87 -1.39
CA ARG A 185 -15.73 12.15 -2.62
C ARG A 185 -16.97 11.32 -2.36
N ASN A 186 -18.13 11.97 -2.33
CA ASN A 186 -19.39 11.31 -2.04
C ASN A 186 -19.59 10.10 -2.97
N PRO A 187 -19.90 8.89 -2.46
CA PRO A 187 -20.12 7.71 -3.29
C PRO A 187 -21.41 7.79 -4.13
N ALA A 188 -22.17 8.88 -3.99
CA ALA A 188 -23.40 9.14 -4.73
C ALA A 188 -23.14 9.97 -6.00
N VAL A 189 -22.82 9.28 -7.11
CA VAL A 189 -23.56 9.35 -8.37
C VAL A 189 -23.35 8.00 -9.09
N LYS A 190 -24.13 6.97 -8.73
CA LYS A 190 -24.46 5.92 -9.70
C LYS A 190 -25.58 6.49 -10.57
N ALA A 191 -25.23 6.89 -11.79
CA ALA A 191 -26.21 7.21 -12.84
C ALA A 191 -26.85 5.92 -13.36
#